data_AF-A0A3M0HKB3-F1
#
_entry.id   AF-A0A3M0HKB3-F1
#
_cell.length_a   1.000
_cell.length_b   1.000
_cell.length_c   1.000
_cell.angle_alpha   90.00
_cell.angle_beta   90.00
_cell.angle_gamma   90.00
#
_symmetry.space_group_name_H-M   'P 1'
#
loop_
_entity.id
_entity.type
_entity.pdbx_description
1 polymer ?
#
loop_
_entity_poly.entity_id
_entity_poly.type
_entity_poly.pdbx_seq_one_letter_code
_entity_poly.pdbx_strand_id
1 'polypeptide(L)'
;MTTSRSTFRTTRKATTVRAAMIAAMACSLTLGTGVAAQAQPATTPAPPATVQGDTVVPPGPTEASPKAADQGIAQPSIESAAPATITYDPRTETTGYGPEQKNFLAGFLYSIVNPNVAPQGANDWNCKPSAAHPRPVVLLHGTWENAYNNFARMSPALKKEGYCIFALNYGDKDSSIVGNLESLRGTASVASSAKEIATYIDAVRAATGSAQVDIVGHSQGGLVTRQYLRFEGGANPADPTQNKVNTVVSVAGSNHGTTLVGIGTLGRTINNLGLNVLGVVGAIAGPAASDQVIDSDLVKGLAVGGDTDPGIKYTVIGTKYDEVVTPYKTTFLTAGPGATVNNVTLQNGCEIDLSDHLSISVSPRAIGIVKNALDPKGFPTRSIPCAFNAPITGG
;
A
#
# COMPACT_ATOMS: atom_id res chain seq x y z
N MET A 1 -21.14 72.04 6.30
CA MET A 1 -22.37 72.70 5.78
C MET A 1 -22.23 72.70 4.26
N THR A 2 -23.22 72.38 3.43
CA THR A 2 -24.69 72.36 3.65
C THR A 2 -25.31 71.03 3.20
N THR A 3 -26.55 70.74 3.59
CA THR A 3 -27.26 69.47 3.34
C THR A 3 -28.48 69.62 2.43
N SER A 4 -29.04 68.47 1.99
CA SER A 4 -30.42 68.31 1.47
C SER A 4 -30.75 68.80 0.04
N ARG A 5 -31.66 68.18 -0.73
CA ARG A 5 -32.33 66.85 -0.66
C ARG A 5 -33.19 66.58 -1.92
N SER A 6 -33.50 65.29 -2.20
CA SER A 6 -34.72 64.81 -2.90
C SER A 6 -34.88 65.11 -4.41
N THR A 7 -35.57 64.35 -5.28
CA THR A 7 -36.17 62.97 -5.32
C THR A 7 -36.38 62.58 -6.83
N PHE A 8 -37.03 61.51 -7.34
CA PHE A 8 -37.91 60.43 -6.83
C PHE A 8 -37.99 59.26 -7.85
N ARG A 9 -38.20 58.01 -7.39
CA ARG A 9 -38.90 56.88 -8.09
C ARG A 9 -38.25 56.32 -9.39
N THR A 10 -38.48 55.06 -9.84
CA THR A 10 -39.41 53.99 -9.38
C THR A 10 -38.85 52.56 -9.62
N THR A 11 -39.19 51.62 -8.71
CA THR A 11 -39.40 50.14 -8.90
C THR A 11 -38.60 49.33 -9.94
N ARG A 12 -37.78 48.35 -9.52
CA ARG A 12 -38.16 46.94 -9.19
C ARG A 12 -38.72 46.09 -10.36
N LYS A 13 -38.02 45.01 -10.73
CA LYS A 13 -38.31 43.61 -10.31
C LYS A 13 -37.23 42.64 -10.81
N ALA A 14 -37.13 41.48 -10.18
CA ALA A 14 -36.32 40.34 -10.62
C ALA A 14 -37.19 39.08 -10.68
N THR A 15 -36.85 38.13 -11.55
CA THR A 15 -37.39 36.76 -11.51
C THR A 15 -36.36 35.74 -12.02
N THR A 16 -36.27 34.61 -11.34
CA THR A 16 -35.56 33.39 -11.76
C THR A 16 -36.42 32.53 -12.70
N VAL A 17 -35.83 31.55 -13.39
CA VAL A 17 -36.41 30.19 -13.56
C VAL A 17 -35.31 29.19 -13.96
N ARG A 18 -35.56 27.88 -13.77
CA ARG A 18 -34.59 26.77 -13.96
C ARG A 18 -34.76 26.03 -15.29
N ALA A 19 -33.64 25.46 -15.76
CA ALA A 19 -33.45 24.12 -16.37
C ALA A 19 -34.36 23.58 -17.49
N ALA A 20 -33.71 23.02 -18.52
CA ALA A 20 -34.15 21.81 -19.21
C ALA A 20 -32.91 21.06 -19.78
N MET A 21 -32.97 19.73 -19.84
CA MET A 21 -32.09 18.87 -20.66
C MET A 21 -32.92 18.28 -21.81
N ILE A 22 -32.28 17.88 -22.92
CA ILE A 22 -32.34 16.51 -23.51
C ILE A 22 -31.78 16.50 -24.96
N ALA A 23 -30.95 15.49 -25.21
CA ALA A 23 -30.52 14.84 -26.46
C ALA A 23 -30.62 15.53 -27.84
N ALA A 24 -29.50 15.48 -28.58
CA ALA A 24 -29.46 14.88 -29.92
C ALA A 24 -28.07 14.26 -30.19
N MET A 25 -28.01 13.04 -30.75
CA MET A 25 -26.78 12.45 -31.29
C MET A 25 -26.73 12.62 -32.81
N ALA A 26 -25.54 12.77 -33.38
CA ALA A 26 -25.28 12.56 -34.81
C ALA A 26 -23.86 11.99 -35.00
N CYS A 27 -23.72 11.04 -35.92
CA CYS A 27 -22.50 10.24 -36.04
C CYS A 27 -21.40 10.91 -36.87
N SER A 28 -20.15 10.56 -36.57
CA SER A 28 -19.03 10.52 -37.52
C SER A 28 -18.02 9.47 -37.06
N LEU A 29 -18.11 8.25 -37.62
CA LEU A 29 -17.08 7.23 -37.46
C LEU A 29 -16.07 7.34 -38.60
N THR A 30 -14.79 7.33 -38.27
CA THR A 30 -13.71 6.94 -39.20
C THR A 30 -13.06 5.67 -38.66
N LEU A 31 -13.01 4.63 -39.50
CA LEU A 31 -12.61 3.28 -39.09
C LEU A 31 -11.09 3.18 -38.87
N GLY A 32 -10.70 2.63 -37.72
CA GLY A 32 -9.38 2.06 -37.45
C GLY A 32 -9.51 0.58 -37.15
N THR A 33 -8.66 -0.26 -37.74
CA THR A 33 -8.82 -1.73 -37.72
C THR A 33 -8.17 -2.38 -36.50
N GLY A 34 -8.98 -3.11 -35.72
CA GLY A 34 -8.51 -4.02 -34.67
C GLY A 34 -9.61 -5.01 -34.29
N VAL A 35 -9.29 -6.30 -34.20
CA VAL A 35 -10.28 -7.35 -33.90
C VAL A 35 -10.49 -7.43 -32.39
N ALA A 36 -11.60 -6.86 -31.91
CA ALA A 36 -12.02 -7.00 -30.52
C ALA A 36 -12.65 -8.38 -30.28
N ALA A 37 -12.00 -9.22 -29.46
CA ALA A 37 -12.59 -10.45 -28.99
C ALA A 37 -13.73 -10.14 -28.00
N GLN A 38 -14.98 -10.37 -28.41
CA GLN A 38 -16.14 -10.18 -27.53
C GLN A 38 -16.22 -11.30 -26.49
N ALA A 39 -15.86 -11.01 -25.24
CA ALA A 39 -16.21 -11.87 -24.12
C ALA A 39 -17.75 -11.89 -23.96
N GLN A 40 -18.38 -13.05 -24.17
CA GLN A 40 -19.80 -13.21 -23.88
C GLN A 40 -20.04 -13.22 -22.36
N PRO A 41 -21.08 -12.54 -21.85
CA PRO A 41 -21.49 -12.69 -20.46
C PRO A 41 -21.86 -14.15 -20.14
N ALA A 42 -21.51 -14.63 -18.95
CA ALA A 42 -21.92 -15.95 -18.49
C ALA A 42 -23.45 -16.04 -18.44
N THR A 43 -24.03 -17.01 -19.14
CA THR A 43 -25.49 -17.16 -19.31
C THR A 43 -26.20 -17.80 -18.11
N THR A 44 -25.45 -18.21 -17.09
CA THR A 44 -25.95 -18.93 -15.92
C THR A 44 -25.69 -18.09 -14.67
N PRO A 45 -26.71 -17.71 -13.87
CA PRO A 45 -26.50 -17.10 -12.57
C PRO A 45 -25.67 -18.01 -11.66
N ALA A 46 -24.79 -17.44 -10.84
CA ALA A 46 -24.14 -18.18 -9.76
C ALA A 46 -25.21 -18.72 -8.78
N PRO A 47 -25.05 -19.94 -8.24
CA PRO A 47 -26.02 -20.50 -7.30
C PRO A 47 -26.12 -19.62 -6.05
N PRO A 48 -27.34 -19.32 -5.54
CA PRO A 48 -27.52 -18.46 -4.39
C PRO A 48 -26.95 -19.09 -3.11
N ALA A 49 -26.38 -18.28 -2.23
CA ALA A 49 -25.89 -18.74 -0.94
C ALA A 49 -27.03 -19.27 -0.06
N THR A 50 -26.84 -20.46 0.51
CA THR A 50 -27.83 -21.10 1.39
C THR A 50 -27.75 -20.50 2.80
N VAL A 51 -28.90 -20.06 3.31
CA VAL A 51 -29.05 -19.58 4.69
C VAL A 51 -29.36 -20.76 5.61
N GLN A 52 -28.64 -20.89 6.72
CA GLN A 52 -28.87 -21.97 7.70
C GLN A 52 -28.85 -21.39 9.12
N GLY A 53 -30.02 -20.93 9.58
CA GLY A 53 -30.13 -20.06 10.75
C GLY A 53 -29.57 -18.66 10.45
N ASP A 54 -29.10 -17.95 11.47
CA ASP A 54 -28.57 -16.58 11.35
C ASP A 54 -27.19 -16.48 10.68
N THR A 55 -26.71 -17.57 10.07
CA THR A 55 -25.38 -17.64 9.41
C THR A 55 -25.55 -17.84 7.90
N VAL A 56 -24.92 -16.96 7.12
CA VAL A 56 -24.71 -17.16 5.68
C VAL A 56 -23.49 -18.06 5.49
N VAL A 57 -23.68 -19.23 4.88
CA VAL A 57 -22.59 -20.18 4.61
C VAL A 57 -22.14 -20.01 3.15
N PRO A 58 -20.90 -19.56 2.88
CA PRO A 58 -20.36 -19.55 1.53
C PRO A 58 -20.18 -20.97 0.98
N PRO A 59 -20.30 -21.20 -0.34
CA PRO A 59 -19.94 -22.47 -0.94
C PRO A 59 -18.46 -22.80 -0.67
N GLY A 60 -18.16 -24.05 -0.32
CA GLY A 60 -16.79 -24.51 -0.09
C GLY A 60 -15.95 -24.54 -1.38
N PRO A 61 -14.62 -24.49 -1.28
CA PRO A 61 -13.73 -24.46 -2.44
C PRO A 61 -13.78 -25.78 -3.21
N THR A 62 -14.31 -25.74 -4.44
CA THR A 62 -14.38 -26.87 -5.36
C THR A 62 -13.14 -26.94 -6.25
N GLU A 63 -12.28 -27.93 -5.97
CA GLU A 63 -11.15 -28.39 -6.79
C GLU A 63 -10.03 -27.35 -7.05
N ALA A 64 -8.88 -27.86 -7.53
CA ALA A 64 -7.68 -27.05 -7.71
C ALA A 64 -7.81 -26.16 -8.96
N SER A 65 -7.73 -24.84 -8.77
CA SER A 65 -7.77 -23.86 -9.86
C SER A 65 -6.70 -24.17 -10.92
N PRO A 66 -7.06 -24.28 -12.22
CA PRO A 66 -6.09 -24.49 -13.28
C PRO A 66 -5.08 -23.34 -13.34
N LYS A 67 -3.85 -23.61 -13.81
CA LYS A 67 -2.81 -22.57 -13.89
C LYS A 67 -3.17 -21.59 -15.02
N ALA A 68 -2.79 -20.32 -14.89
CA ALA A 68 -3.09 -19.30 -15.89
C ALA A 68 -2.64 -19.66 -17.32
N ALA A 69 -1.52 -20.38 -17.45
CA ALA A 69 -1.04 -20.92 -18.73
C ALA A 69 -1.98 -21.99 -19.33
N ASP A 70 -2.57 -22.84 -18.48
CA ASP A 70 -3.54 -23.88 -18.89
C ASP A 70 -4.88 -23.26 -19.33
N GLN A 71 -5.14 -22.00 -18.96
CA GLN A 71 -6.33 -21.23 -19.32
C GLN A 71 -6.11 -20.28 -20.51
N GLY A 72 -4.92 -20.29 -21.13
CA GLY A 72 -4.61 -19.42 -22.27
C GLY A 72 -4.51 -17.93 -21.94
N ILE A 73 -4.40 -17.57 -20.65
CA ILE A 73 -4.22 -16.18 -20.21
C ILE A 73 -2.80 -15.76 -20.57
N ALA A 74 -2.66 -14.86 -21.53
CA ALA A 74 -1.37 -14.28 -21.91
C ALA A 74 -0.76 -13.51 -20.72
N GLN A 75 0.56 -13.58 -20.57
CA GLN A 75 1.28 -12.67 -19.68
C GLN A 75 0.99 -11.21 -20.11
N PRO A 76 0.69 -10.30 -19.18
CA PRO A 76 0.41 -8.91 -19.53
C PRO A 76 1.62 -8.28 -20.22
N SER A 77 1.42 -7.71 -21.41
CA SER A 77 2.50 -7.09 -22.19
C SER A 77 2.93 -5.75 -21.58
N ILE A 78 3.88 -5.83 -20.65
CA ILE A 78 4.51 -4.66 -20.00
C ILE A 78 5.34 -3.84 -21.00
N GLU A 79 5.67 -4.38 -22.18
CA GLU A 79 6.39 -3.69 -23.28
C GLU A 79 5.66 -2.44 -23.80
N SER A 80 4.35 -2.35 -23.57
CA SER A 80 3.54 -1.16 -23.90
C SER A 80 3.77 0.02 -22.93
N ALA A 81 4.37 -0.21 -21.76
CA ALA A 81 4.79 0.85 -20.86
C ALA A 81 6.10 1.45 -21.38
N ALA A 82 6.01 2.64 -22.00
CA ALA A 82 7.18 3.43 -22.36
C ALA A 82 8.16 3.54 -21.17
N PRO A 83 9.50 3.50 -21.41
CA PRO A 83 10.48 3.52 -20.34
C PRO A 83 10.27 4.77 -19.48
N ALA A 84 9.95 4.55 -18.20
CA ALA A 84 9.63 5.61 -17.28
C ALA A 84 10.83 6.58 -17.21
N THR A 85 10.63 7.80 -17.69
CA THR A 85 11.65 8.85 -17.59
C THR A 85 11.61 9.37 -16.16
N ILE A 86 12.36 8.70 -15.27
CA ILE A 86 12.39 9.02 -13.84
C ILE A 86 13.13 10.35 -13.66
N THR A 87 12.34 11.42 -13.61
CA THR A 87 12.75 12.84 -13.51
C THR A 87 13.00 13.28 -12.06
N TYR A 88 13.07 12.33 -11.15
CA TYR A 88 13.05 12.52 -9.71
C TYR A 88 14.32 11.89 -9.07
N ASP A 89 14.95 12.61 -8.13
CA ASP A 89 16.16 12.16 -7.41
C ASP A 89 15.79 11.47 -6.09
N PRO A 90 16.02 10.14 -5.95
CA PRO A 90 15.77 9.36 -4.73
C PRO A 90 16.24 9.99 -3.42
N ARG A 91 17.26 10.86 -3.46
CA ARG A 91 17.81 11.53 -2.28
C ARG A 91 16.93 12.66 -1.73
N THR A 92 15.88 13.04 -2.45
CA THR A 92 15.11 14.27 -2.19
C THR A 92 13.63 14.05 -1.85
N GLU A 93 13.13 12.80 -1.84
CA GLU A 93 11.73 12.46 -1.52
C GLU A 93 11.18 13.13 -0.27
N THR A 94 12.07 13.21 0.72
CA THR A 94 11.75 13.66 2.07
C THR A 94 12.82 14.63 2.53
N THR A 95 12.37 15.68 3.20
CA THR A 95 13.16 16.84 3.59
C THR A 95 13.05 17.04 5.09
N GLY A 96 14.18 16.94 5.79
CA GLY A 96 14.20 16.99 7.26
C GLY A 96 13.45 15.83 7.92
N TYR A 97 13.13 15.99 9.21
CA TYR A 97 12.58 14.95 10.06
C TYR A 97 11.41 15.46 10.91
N GLY A 98 10.32 14.68 10.99
CA GLY A 98 9.30 14.89 12.02
C GLY A 98 9.71 14.32 13.39
N PRO A 99 8.88 14.48 14.43
CA PRO A 99 9.08 13.86 15.75
C PRO A 99 8.85 12.33 15.76
N GLU A 100 9.39 11.60 16.74
CA GLU A 100 8.91 10.23 17.03
C GLU A 100 7.43 10.28 17.43
N GLN A 101 6.61 9.39 16.88
CA GLN A 101 5.20 9.26 17.22
C GLN A 101 4.90 7.83 17.64
N LYS A 102 4.34 7.66 18.84
CA LYS A 102 3.83 6.37 19.34
C LYS A 102 2.39 6.10 18.91
N ASN A 103 1.72 7.15 18.43
CA ASN A 103 0.32 7.17 18.11
C ASN A 103 0.15 7.47 16.61
N PHE A 104 -0.53 6.59 15.89
CA PHE A 104 -0.69 6.69 14.43
C PHE A 104 -1.44 7.97 14.04
N LEU A 105 -2.53 8.30 14.74
CA LEU A 105 -3.32 9.51 14.49
C LEU A 105 -2.47 10.79 14.69
N ALA A 106 -1.61 10.83 15.71
CA ALA A 106 -0.71 11.97 15.92
C ALA A 106 0.33 12.11 14.79
N GLY A 107 0.86 10.99 14.27
CA GLY A 107 1.70 10.98 13.08
C GLY A 107 0.96 11.41 11.81
N PHE A 108 -0.28 10.94 11.63
CA PHE A 108 -1.14 11.27 10.51
C PHE A 108 -1.47 12.76 10.47
N LEU A 109 -1.99 13.32 11.57
CA LEU A 109 -2.30 14.76 11.68
C LEU A 109 -1.08 15.65 11.48
N TYR A 110 0.10 15.22 11.95
CA TYR A 110 1.34 15.95 11.71
C TYR A 110 1.75 15.94 10.23
N SER A 111 1.54 14.84 9.51
CA SER A 111 1.91 14.71 8.09
C SER A 111 0.98 15.45 7.13
N ILE A 112 -0.27 15.75 7.54
CA ILE A 112 -1.18 16.64 6.78
C ILE A 112 -0.54 18.00 6.49
N VAL A 113 0.18 18.56 7.46
CA VAL A 113 0.88 19.85 7.34
C VAL A 113 2.40 19.73 7.15
N ASN A 114 2.91 18.50 7.11
CA ASN A 114 4.31 18.17 6.83
C ASN A 114 4.39 16.94 5.88
N PRO A 115 3.88 17.04 4.64
CA PRO A 115 3.69 15.88 3.75
C PRO A 115 4.99 15.16 3.38
N ASN A 116 6.10 15.91 3.35
CA ASN A 116 7.37 15.48 2.78
C ASN A 116 8.50 15.42 3.82
N VAL A 117 8.22 15.21 5.11
CA VAL A 117 9.28 14.95 6.11
C VAL A 117 9.63 13.46 6.18
N ALA A 118 10.85 13.13 6.58
CA ALA A 118 11.23 11.75 6.86
C ALA A 118 10.83 11.33 8.30
N PRO A 119 10.58 10.03 8.56
CA PRO A 119 10.55 9.50 9.91
C PRO A 119 11.97 9.52 10.51
N GLN A 120 12.08 9.68 11.83
CA GLN A 120 13.37 9.91 12.48
C GLN A 120 14.37 8.77 12.24
N GLY A 121 15.59 9.12 11.81
CA GLY A 121 16.68 8.16 11.61
C GLY A 121 16.75 7.53 10.21
N ALA A 122 15.74 7.77 9.36
CA ALA A 122 15.78 7.40 7.95
C ALA A 122 16.70 8.32 7.11
N ASN A 123 16.97 7.91 5.87
CA ASN A 123 17.46 8.75 4.77
C ASN A 123 18.80 9.46 5.02
N ASP A 124 19.60 8.88 5.92
CA ASP A 124 21.01 9.16 6.08
C ASP A 124 21.78 8.49 4.92
N TRP A 125 21.87 9.19 3.79
CA TRP A 125 22.54 8.73 2.57
C TRP A 125 24.06 8.53 2.70
N ASN A 126 24.65 8.90 3.84
CA ASN A 126 26.04 8.61 4.18
C ASN A 126 26.19 7.33 5.03
N CYS A 127 25.08 6.79 5.56
CA CYS A 127 25.08 5.62 6.44
C CYS A 127 25.72 4.40 5.77
N LYS A 128 26.61 3.72 6.50
CA LYS A 128 27.27 2.48 6.07
C LYS A 128 26.80 1.32 6.94
N PRO A 129 26.16 0.28 6.36
CA PRO A 129 25.75 -0.91 7.08
C PRO A 129 26.92 -1.56 7.84
N SER A 130 26.65 -2.06 9.04
CA SER A 130 27.68 -2.60 9.94
C SER A 130 27.85 -4.11 9.76
N ALA A 131 28.90 -4.70 10.31
CA ALA A 131 29.07 -6.16 10.31
C ALA A 131 27.92 -6.91 11.05
N ALA A 132 27.24 -6.26 11.99
CA ALA A 132 26.06 -6.80 12.66
C ALA A 132 24.78 -6.64 11.83
N HIS A 133 24.63 -5.50 11.15
CA HIS A 133 23.47 -5.16 10.31
C HIS A 133 23.96 -4.75 8.91
N PRO A 134 24.36 -5.74 8.07
CA PRO A 134 25.12 -5.51 6.83
C PRO A 134 24.27 -5.11 5.62
N ARG A 135 22.95 -4.96 5.80
CA ARG A 135 22.01 -4.51 4.77
C ARG A 135 21.22 -3.31 5.31
N PRO A 136 20.96 -2.27 4.50
CA PRO A 136 20.01 -1.23 4.88
C PRO A 136 18.58 -1.78 4.84
N VAL A 137 17.70 -1.15 5.61
CA VAL A 137 16.27 -1.47 5.64
C VAL A 137 15.51 -0.38 4.90
N VAL A 138 14.66 -0.77 3.94
CA VAL A 138 13.78 0.13 3.19
C VAL A 138 12.35 -0.04 3.68
N LEU A 139 11.72 1.07 4.07
CA LEU A 139 10.37 1.13 4.62
C LEU A 139 9.38 1.63 3.56
N LEU A 140 8.31 0.87 3.30
CA LEU A 140 7.31 1.11 2.26
C LEU A 140 5.92 1.28 2.89
N HIS A 141 5.31 2.47 2.78
CA HIS A 141 4.05 2.81 3.42
C HIS A 141 2.82 2.15 2.74
N GLY A 142 1.65 2.29 3.33
CA GLY A 142 0.38 1.83 2.75
C GLY A 142 -0.32 2.84 1.83
N THR A 143 -1.58 2.53 1.52
CA THR A 143 -2.47 3.38 0.70
C THR A 143 -2.90 4.62 1.47
N TRP A 144 -2.79 5.81 0.87
CA TRP A 144 -3.14 7.08 1.52
C TRP A 144 -2.35 7.36 2.81
N GLU A 145 -1.16 6.75 2.92
CA GLU A 145 -0.16 7.03 3.94
C GLU A 145 1.04 7.77 3.31
N ASN A 146 2.08 8.03 4.08
CA ASN A 146 3.36 8.55 3.60
C ASN A 146 4.54 8.04 4.46
N ALA A 147 5.77 8.32 4.04
CA ALA A 147 6.99 7.81 4.69
C ALA A 147 7.06 8.12 6.20
N TYR A 148 6.53 9.28 6.61
CA TYR A 148 6.57 9.70 8.00
C TYR A 148 5.41 9.10 8.82
N ASN A 149 4.15 9.30 8.43
CA ASN A 149 3.02 8.94 9.32
C ASN A 149 2.96 7.44 9.65
N ASN A 150 3.37 6.59 8.71
CA ASN A 150 3.37 5.14 8.89
C ASN A 150 4.61 4.61 9.65
N PHE A 151 5.75 5.32 9.63
CA PHE A 151 7.01 4.83 10.24
C PHE A 151 7.58 5.69 11.37
N ALA A 152 6.86 6.71 11.83
CA ALA A 152 7.29 7.62 12.90
C ALA A 152 7.61 6.94 14.25
N ARG A 153 7.13 5.71 14.51
CA ARG A 153 7.60 4.86 15.63
C ARG A 153 8.70 3.89 15.22
N MET A 154 8.53 3.23 14.07
CA MET A 154 9.35 2.10 13.65
C MET A 154 10.75 2.51 13.21
N SER A 155 10.89 3.60 12.44
CA SER A 155 12.18 4.09 11.94
C SER A 155 13.16 4.44 13.07
N PRO A 156 12.83 5.29 14.07
CA PRO A 156 13.74 5.55 15.18
C PRO A 156 13.99 4.30 16.03
N ALA A 157 12.98 3.45 16.22
CA ALA A 157 13.13 2.20 16.95
C ALA A 157 14.09 1.21 16.29
N LEU A 158 14.22 1.21 14.95
CA LEU A 158 15.21 0.40 14.22
C LEU A 158 16.58 1.11 14.12
N LYS A 159 16.63 2.42 13.83
CA LYS A 159 17.89 3.20 13.79
C LYS A 159 18.64 3.13 15.12
N LYS A 160 17.93 3.08 16.25
CA LYS A 160 18.50 2.89 17.60
C LYS A 160 19.32 1.60 17.76
N GLU A 161 18.98 0.55 17.03
CA GLU A 161 19.75 -0.72 17.04
C GLU A 161 20.95 -0.69 16.08
N GLY A 162 21.14 0.40 15.31
CA GLY A 162 22.28 0.56 14.40
C GLY A 162 22.03 0.19 12.94
N TYR A 163 20.78 -0.04 12.53
CA TYR A 163 20.41 -0.22 11.12
C TYR A 163 20.51 1.11 10.33
N CYS A 164 20.96 1.04 9.08
CA CYS A 164 20.75 2.12 8.11
C CYS A 164 19.32 2.04 7.57
N ILE A 165 18.47 3.00 7.93
CA ILE A 165 17.07 3.06 7.54
C ILE A 165 16.87 4.01 6.36
N PHE A 166 16.02 3.63 5.42
CA PHE A 166 15.57 4.44 4.31
C PHE A 166 14.05 4.33 4.16
N ALA A 167 13.37 5.42 3.83
CA ALA A 167 11.93 5.47 3.65
C ALA A 167 11.56 6.51 2.58
N LEU A 168 10.72 6.13 1.62
CA LEU A 168 10.28 6.99 0.53
C LEU A 168 8.77 7.23 0.61
N ASN A 169 8.32 8.41 0.18
CA ASN A 169 7.00 8.57 -0.41
C ASN A 169 7.04 7.90 -1.80
N TYR A 170 5.98 7.21 -2.22
CA TYR A 170 5.90 6.63 -3.55
C TYR A 170 4.48 6.71 -4.10
N GLY A 171 4.32 6.48 -5.41
CA GLY A 171 3.03 6.32 -6.08
C GLY A 171 2.23 7.62 -6.06
N ASP A 172 2.88 8.73 -6.41
CA ASP A 172 2.40 10.08 -6.11
C ASP A 172 1.97 10.92 -7.33
N LYS A 173 2.07 10.36 -8.54
CA LYS A 173 1.79 11.03 -9.82
C LYS A 173 0.68 10.32 -10.58
N ASP A 174 -0.56 10.53 -10.15
CA ASP A 174 -1.77 10.11 -10.87
C ASP A 174 -2.82 11.21 -10.98
N SER A 175 -3.87 10.97 -11.77
CA SER A 175 -4.88 11.99 -12.13
C SER A 175 -6.08 12.07 -11.17
N SER A 176 -6.10 11.29 -10.09
CA SER A 176 -7.15 11.33 -9.07
C SER A 176 -7.04 12.54 -8.13
N ILE A 177 -8.15 12.92 -7.48
CA ILE A 177 -8.14 14.05 -6.53
C ILE A 177 -7.31 13.71 -5.28
N VAL A 178 -7.26 12.45 -4.84
CA VAL A 178 -6.41 12.05 -3.70
C VAL A 178 -4.92 12.15 -4.04
N GLY A 179 -4.50 11.85 -5.27
CA GLY A 179 -3.13 12.05 -5.74
C GLY A 179 -2.71 13.53 -5.84
N ASN A 180 -3.67 14.46 -5.80
CA ASN A 180 -3.40 15.91 -5.73
C ASN A 180 -3.26 16.43 -4.28
N LEU A 181 -3.35 15.57 -3.27
CA LEU A 181 -3.14 15.91 -1.86
C LEU A 181 -1.76 15.41 -1.42
N GLU A 182 -0.74 16.28 -1.33
CA GLU A 182 0.65 15.88 -1.02
C GLU A 182 0.81 15.04 0.26
N SER A 183 -0.12 15.13 1.22
CA SER A 183 -0.13 14.33 2.44
C SER A 183 -0.51 12.86 2.22
N LEU A 184 -1.16 12.52 1.10
CA LEU A 184 -1.61 11.19 0.73
C LEU A 184 -0.74 10.65 -0.42
N ARG A 185 -0.06 9.53 -0.20
CA ARG A 185 0.78 8.88 -1.21
C ARG A 185 0.31 7.42 -1.41
N GLY A 186 0.93 6.69 -2.33
CA GLY A 186 0.49 5.34 -2.71
C GLY A 186 -0.87 5.35 -3.39
N THR A 187 -1.10 6.32 -4.30
CA THR A 187 -2.35 6.50 -5.05
C THR A 187 -2.22 6.05 -6.50
N ALA A 188 -1.06 6.25 -7.14
CA ALA A 188 -0.73 5.76 -8.47
C ALA A 188 -0.62 4.22 -8.50
N SER A 189 -0.68 3.60 -9.69
CA SER A 189 -0.76 2.13 -9.78
C SER A 189 0.43 1.44 -9.10
N VAL A 190 0.19 0.24 -8.57
CA VAL A 190 1.21 -0.57 -7.88
C VAL A 190 2.36 -0.91 -8.84
N ALA A 191 2.07 -1.07 -10.14
CA ALA A 191 3.08 -1.26 -11.18
C ALA A 191 3.94 -0.01 -11.47
N SER A 192 3.41 1.20 -11.33
CA SER A 192 4.23 2.43 -11.41
C SER A 192 5.05 2.65 -10.14
N SER A 193 4.40 2.49 -8.98
CA SER A 193 5.00 2.53 -7.65
C SER A 193 6.20 1.60 -7.50
N ALA A 194 6.11 0.37 -8.03
CA ALA A 194 7.21 -0.59 -7.97
C ALA A 194 8.47 -0.16 -8.77
N LYS A 195 8.33 0.68 -9.81
CA LYS A 195 9.45 1.20 -10.61
C LYS A 195 10.17 2.36 -9.93
N GLU A 196 9.41 3.20 -9.22
CA GLU A 196 9.95 4.22 -8.32
C GLU A 196 10.73 3.54 -7.17
N ILE A 197 10.14 2.53 -6.54
CA ILE A 197 10.77 1.71 -5.49
C ILE A 197 12.03 0.98 -5.99
N ALA A 198 12.01 0.42 -7.21
CA ALA A 198 13.19 -0.21 -7.80
C ALA A 198 14.38 0.76 -7.92
N THR A 199 14.10 1.96 -8.41
CA THR A 199 15.10 3.02 -8.60
C THR A 199 15.62 3.56 -7.27
N TYR A 200 14.73 3.73 -6.29
CA TYR A 200 15.09 4.11 -4.93
C TYR A 200 15.96 3.03 -4.25
N ILE A 201 15.63 1.75 -4.39
CA ILE A 201 16.41 0.65 -3.82
C ILE A 201 17.80 0.56 -4.47
N ASP A 202 17.93 0.74 -5.79
CA ASP A 202 19.24 0.76 -6.44
C ASP A 202 20.07 1.99 -6.02
N ALA A 203 19.45 3.15 -5.81
CA ALA A 203 20.12 4.31 -5.22
C ALA A 203 20.59 4.05 -3.77
N VAL A 204 19.78 3.37 -2.94
CA VAL A 204 20.15 2.97 -1.58
C VAL A 204 21.30 1.96 -1.58
N ARG A 205 21.26 0.95 -2.46
CA ARG A 205 22.35 -0.03 -2.65
C ARG A 205 23.64 0.66 -3.06
N ALA A 206 23.59 1.58 -4.03
CA ALA A 206 24.74 2.35 -4.50
C ALA A 206 25.32 3.30 -3.41
N ALA A 207 24.46 3.98 -2.65
CA ALA A 207 24.90 4.91 -1.61
C ALA A 207 25.49 4.19 -0.38
N THR A 208 24.90 3.08 0.03
CA THR A 208 25.38 2.28 1.17
C THR A 208 26.58 1.41 0.81
N GLY A 209 26.65 0.92 -0.43
CA GLY A 209 27.59 -0.11 -0.87
C GLY A 209 27.10 -1.55 -0.63
N SER A 210 25.83 -1.73 -0.21
CA SER A 210 25.28 -3.06 0.06
C SER A 210 24.77 -3.75 -1.20
N ALA A 211 25.10 -5.03 -1.37
CA ALA A 211 24.60 -5.84 -2.48
C ALA A 211 23.08 -6.08 -2.40
N GLN A 212 22.50 -6.09 -1.19
CA GLN A 212 21.08 -6.37 -0.95
C GLN A 212 20.50 -5.41 0.09
N VAL A 213 19.18 -5.23 0.06
CA VAL A 213 18.40 -4.56 1.12
C VAL A 213 17.54 -5.58 1.88
N ASP A 214 17.03 -5.19 3.04
CA ASP A 214 15.82 -5.80 3.62
C ASP A 214 14.66 -4.81 3.50
N ILE A 215 13.43 -5.30 3.33
CA ILE A 215 12.23 -4.48 3.13
C ILE A 215 11.27 -4.67 4.29
N VAL A 216 10.66 -3.59 4.77
CA VAL A 216 9.47 -3.63 5.64
C VAL A 216 8.34 -2.87 4.96
N GLY A 217 7.28 -3.57 4.58
CA GLY A 217 6.15 -3.02 3.82
C GLY A 217 4.84 -3.09 4.60
N HIS A 218 4.21 -1.94 4.83
CA HIS A 218 2.91 -1.84 5.49
C HIS A 218 1.76 -1.85 4.48
N SER A 219 0.70 -2.64 4.70
CA SER A 219 -0.50 -2.59 3.86
C SER A 219 -0.15 -2.77 2.37
N GLN A 220 -0.43 -1.77 1.52
CA GLN A 220 0.00 -1.72 0.11
C GLN A 220 1.51 -1.94 -0.09
N GLY A 221 2.36 -1.48 0.84
CA GLY A 221 3.80 -1.73 0.89
C GLY A 221 4.17 -3.21 0.79
N GLY A 222 3.30 -4.12 1.26
CA GLY A 222 3.45 -5.56 1.04
C GLY A 222 3.19 -5.99 -0.41
N LEU A 223 2.07 -5.54 -0.99
CA LEU A 223 1.67 -5.88 -2.36
C LEU A 223 2.64 -5.29 -3.41
N VAL A 224 3.07 -4.04 -3.23
CA VAL A 224 4.07 -3.41 -4.11
C VAL A 224 5.44 -4.07 -3.99
N THR A 225 5.76 -4.68 -2.84
CA THR A 225 6.96 -5.53 -2.71
C THR A 225 6.84 -6.77 -3.61
N ARG A 226 5.69 -7.47 -3.64
CA ARG A 226 5.48 -8.61 -4.58
C ARG A 226 5.68 -8.16 -6.04
N GLN A 227 5.14 -7.00 -6.43
CA GLN A 227 5.33 -6.44 -7.77
C GLN A 227 6.80 -6.14 -8.08
N TYR A 228 7.50 -5.44 -7.19
CA TYR A 228 8.90 -5.08 -7.35
C TYR A 228 9.83 -6.30 -7.48
N LEU A 229 9.64 -7.32 -6.64
CA LEU A 229 10.45 -8.54 -6.69
C LEU A 229 10.33 -9.24 -8.04
N ARG A 230 9.12 -9.34 -8.57
CA ARG A 230 8.79 -10.20 -9.73
C ARG A 230 9.02 -9.56 -11.09
N PHE A 231 8.70 -8.28 -11.22
CA PHE A 231 8.61 -7.62 -12.53
C PHE A 231 9.61 -6.48 -12.69
N GLU A 232 10.06 -5.86 -11.59
CA GLU A 232 10.97 -4.70 -11.61
C GLU A 232 12.39 -5.06 -11.10
N GLY A 233 12.74 -6.35 -11.13
CA GLY A 233 14.09 -6.86 -10.89
C GLY A 233 14.54 -6.89 -9.43
N GLY A 234 13.62 -6.92 -8.46
CA GLY A 234 13.96 -7.06 -7.04
C GLY A 234 14.45 -8.48 -6.66
N ALA A 235 13.95 -9.51 -7.35
CA ALA A 235 14.41 -10.88 -7.30
C ALA A 235 14.93 -11.35 -8.67
N ASN A 236 15.70 -12.44 -8.67
CA ASN A 236 16.13 -13.15 -9.87
C ASN A 236 15.86 -14.66 -9.66
N PRO A 237 14.71 -15.18 -10.12
CA PRO A 237 14.38 -16.60 -9.95
C PRO A 237 15.33 -17.58 -10.66
N ALA A 238 16.14 -17.12 -11.62
CA ALA A 238 17.13 -17.95 -12.32
C ALA A 238 18.49 -18.01 -11.60
N ASP A 239 18.88 -16.94 -10.89
CA ASP A 239 20.00 -16.93 -9.96
C ASP A 239 19.65 -16.10 -8.69
N PRO A 240 19.12 -16.76 -7.65
CA PRO A 240 18.77 -16.10 -6.39
C PRO A 240 19.94 -15.46 -5.64
N THR A 241 21.19 -15.71 -6.03
CA THR A 241 22.35 -14.99 -5.46
C THR A 241 22.40 -13.53 -5.91
N GLN A 242 21.71 -13.18 -7.00
CA GLN A 242 21.60 -11.83 -7.54
C GLN A 242 20.36 -11.06 -7.05
N ASN A 243 19.55 -11.64 -6.15
CA ASN A 243 18.39 -10.95 -5.56
C ASN A 243 18.82 -9.62 -4.93
N LYS A 244 18.13 -8.51 -5.24
CA LYS A 244 18.36 -7.21 -4.60
C LYS A 244 17.84 -7.16 -3.15
N VAL A 245 17.07 -8.17 -2.73
CA VAL A 245 16.42 -8.26 -1.41
C VAL A 245 16.77 -9.59 -0.73
N ASN A 246 17.03 -9.57 0.59
CA ASN A 246 17.23 -10.79 1.39
C ASN A 246 16.02 -11.11 2.30
N THR A 247 15.51 -10.13 3.04
CA THR A 247 14.34 -10.30 3.93
C THR A 247 13.23 -9.32 3.52
N VAL A 248 11.99 -9.80 3.54
CA VAL A 248 10.76 -9.02 3.44
C VAL A 248 9.96 -9.21 4.73
N VAL A 249 9.58 -8.11 5.38
CA VAL A 249 8.62 -8.10 6.49
C VAL A 249 7.36 -7.38 6.04
N SER A 250 6.29 -8.13 5.81
CA SER A 250 4.98 -7.59 5.42
C SER A 250 4.13 -7.37 6.66
N VAL A 251 3.63 -6.16 6.89
CA VAL A 251 2.86 -5.77 8.08
C VAL A 251 1.46 -5.37 7.65
N ALA A 252 0.45 -6.16 8.03
CA ALA A 252 -0.94 -6.07 7.54
C ALA A 252 -1.04 -5.99 6.00
N GLY A 253 -0.11 -6.61 5.28
CA GLY A 253 0.05 -6.43 3.84
C GLY A 253 -1.15 -6.91 3.03
N SER A 254 -1.56 -6.14 2.01
CA SER A 254 -2.64 -6.48 1.08
C SER A 254 -2.23 -7.55 0.05
N ASN A 255 -1.48 -8.57 0.49
CA ASN A 255 -0.71 -9.48 -0.37
C ASN A 255 -1.56 -10.30 -1.36
N HIS A 256 -2.84 -10.53 -1.06
CA HIS A 256 -3.83 -11.16 -1.95
C HIS A 256 -5.00 -10.21 -2.27
N GLY A 257 -4.73 -8.91 -2.24
CA GLY A 257 -5.73 -7.86 -2.33
C GLY A 257 -6.62 -7.76 -1.09
N THR A 258 -7.70 -7.00 -1.22
CA THR A 258 -8.80 -6.89 -0.26
C THR A 258 -10.13 -6.56 -0.96
N THR A 259 -11.20 -6.42 -0.20
CA THR A 259 -12.52 -6.05 -0.70
C THR A 259 -12.66 -4.54 -0.92
N LEU A 260 -13.56 -4.15 -1.83
CA LEU A 260 -14.01 -2.75 -1.96
C LEU A 260 -14.58 -2.20 -0.64
N VAL A 261 -15.15 -3.06 0.20
CA VAL A 261 -15.64 -2.67 1.55
C VAL A 261 -14.46 -2.29 2.45
N GLY A 262 -13.37 -3.06 2.45
CA GLY A 262 -12.15 -2.78 3.22
C GLY A 262 -11.45 -1.49 2.79
N ILE A 263 -11.31 -1.27 1.48
CA ILE A 263 -10.83 0.02 0.91
C ILE A 263 -11.75 1.17 1.34
N GLY A 264 -13.08 0.96 1.27
CA GLY A 264 -14.06 1.91 1.78
C GLY A 264 -13.98 2.14 3.29
N THR A 265 -13.57 1.14 4.08
CA THR A 265 -13.33 1.27 5.53
C THR A 265 -12.10 2.13 5.80
N LEU A 266 -10.97 1.87 5.13
CA LEU A 266 -9.77 2.71 5.21
C LEU A 266 -10.11 4.18 4.86
N GLY A 267 -10.88 4.39 3.79
CA GLY A 267 -11.37 5.70 3.39
C GLY A 267 -12.28 6.34 4.45
N ARG A 268 -13.22 5.60 5.04
CA ARG A 268 -14.05 6.11 6.16
C ARG A 268 -13.20 6.50 7.36
N THR A 269 -12.22 5.69 7.73
CA THR A 269 -11.35 5.95 8.88
C THR A 269 -10.52 7.20 8.64
N ILE A 270 -9.73 7.27 7.56
CA ILE A 270 -8.94 8.46 7.20
C ILE A 270 -9.81 9.72 7.09
N ASN A 271 -11.05 9.59 6.59
CA ASN A 271 -11.97 10.72 6.54
C ASN A 271 -12.34 11.26 7.92
N ASN A 272 -12.62 10.36 8.86
CA ASN A 272 -12.92 10.73 10.24
C ASN A 272 -11.69 11.26 10.99
N LEU A 273 -10.47 11.06 10.47
CA LEU A 273 -9.23 11.66 10.98
C LEU A 273 -8.97 13.08 10.42
N GLY A 274 -9.84 13.62 9.54
CA GLY A 274 -9.86 15.05 9.19
C GLY A 274 -9.56 15.41 7.73
N LEU A 275 -9.32 14.44 6.84
CA LEU A 275 -9.14 14.69 5.39
C LEU A 275 -10.39 14.24 4.62
N ASN A 276 -11.01 15.11 3.81
CA ASN A 276 -12.25 14.74 3.10
C ASN A 276 -12.01 13.78 1.91
N VAL A 277 -11.80 12.49 2.21
CA VAL A 277 -11.57 11.41 1.23
C VAL A 277 -12.82 10.57 0.95
N LEU A 278 -13.89 10.69 1.75
CA LEU A 278 -15.14 9.92 1.52
C LEU A 278 -16.02 10.45 0.40
N GLY A 279 -15.87 11.74 0.03
CA GLY A 279 -16.87 12.45 -0.74
C GLY A 279 -17.18 11.88 -2.14
N VAL A 280 -16.30 11.05 -2.71
CA VAL A 280 -16.44 10.53 -4.07
C VAL A 280 -15.80 9.14 -4.21
N VAL A 281 -16.61 8.12 -4.50
CA VAL A 281 -16.14 6.74 -4.75
C VAL A 281 -16.37 6.39 -6.22
N GLY A 282 -15.31 5.95 -6.90
CA GLY A 282 -15.26 5.78 -8.36
C GLY A 282 -14.49 6.92 -9.02
N ALA A 283 -13.50 6.59 -9.87
CA ALA A 283 -12.53 7.49 -10.52
C ALA A 283 -11.62 8.36 -9.61
N ILE A 284 -11.91 8.46 -8.30
CA ILE A 284 -11.31 9.49 -7.42
C ILE A 284 -10.32 8.91 -6.40
N ALA A 285 -10.29 7.59 -6.22
CA ALA A 285 -9.53 6.88 -5.18
C ALA A 285 -8.03 6.64 -5.47
N GLY A 286 -7.57 6.95 -6.69
CA GLY A 286 -6.26 6.55 -7.22
C GLY A 286 -6.25 5.12 -7.76
N PRO A 287 -5.49 4.82 -8.85
CA PRO A 287 -5.37 3.46 -9.39
C PRO A 287 -4.98 2.38 -8.36
N ALA A 288 -4.15 2.71 -7.36
CA ALA A 288 -3.73 1.78 -6.30
C ALA A 288 -4.91 1.15 -5.53
N ALA A 289 -6.02 1.86 -5.40
CA ALA A 289 -7.22 1.35 -4.75
C ALA A 289 -7.89 0.26 -5.59
N SER A 290 -7.96 0.43 -6.92
CA SER A 290 -8.48 -0.57 -7.86
C SER A 290 -7.54 -1.78 -8.01
N ASP A 291 -6.24 -1.52 -8.07
CA ASP A 291 -5.19 -2.54 -8.12
C ASP A 291 -5.26 -3.52 -6.93
N GLN A 292 -5.61 -3.03 -5.74
CA GLN A 292 -5.72 -3.83 -4.52
C GLN A 292 -7.02 -4.60 -4.36
N VAL A 293 -8.00 -4.48 -5.26
CA VAL A 293 -9.23 -5.26 -5.16
C VAL A 293 -8.94 -6.74 -5.44
N ILE A 294 -9.49 -7.66 -4.65
CA ILE A 294 -9.50 -9.10 -4.94
C ILE A 294 -10.05 -9.30 -6.36
N ASP A 295 -9.44 -10.20 -7.12
CA ASP A 295 -9.71 -10.43 -8.55
C ASP A 295 -9.39 -9.24 -9.49
N SER A 296 -8.62 -8.24 -9.06
CA SER A 296 -7.96 -7.32 -10.01
C SER A 296 -6.95 -8.06 -10.89
N ASP A 297 -6.67 -7.53 -12.09
CA ASP A 297 -5.70 -8.13 -13.00
C ASP A 297 -4.28 -8.15 -12.41
N LEU A 298 -3.95 -7.17 -11.55
CA LEU A 298 -2.70 -7.14 -10.79
C LEU A 298 -2.65 -8.29 -9.76
N VAL A 299 -3.67 -8.44 -8.92
CA VAL A 299 -3.70 -9.49 -7.89
C VAL A 299 -3.69 -10.88 -8.53
N LYS A 300 -4.40 -11.06 -9.65
CA LYS A 300 -4.34 -12.29 -10.46
C LYS A 300 -2.95 -12.54 -11.02
N GLY A 301 -2.31 -11.53 -11.62
CA GLY A 301 -0.93 -11.61 -12.11
C GLY A 301 0.08 -11.96 -11.00
N LEU A 302 -0.09 -11.39 -9.80
CA LEU A 302 0.74 -11.65 -8.63
C LEU A 302 0.48 -12.99 -7.96
N ALA A 303 -0.63 -13.69 -8.26
CA ALA A 303 -0.86 -15.07 -7.84
C ALA A 303 -0.22 -16.11 -8.78
N VAL A 304 0.10 -15.74 -10.03
CA VAL A 304 0.81 -16.64 -10.96
C VAL A 304 2.20 -16.96 -10.39
N GLY A 305 2.53 -18.25 -10.28
CA GLY A 305 3.79 -18.71 -9.69
C GLY A 305 3.80 -18.80 -8.15
N GLY A 306 2.68 -18.58 -7.48
CA GLY A 306 2.58 -18.65 -6.01
C GLY A 306 2.96 -17.32 -5.34
N ASP A 307 3.46 -17.36 -4.11
CA ASP A 307 3.53 -16.17 -3.24
C ASP A 307 4.91 -15.60 -2.96
N THR A 308 5.96 -16.35 -3.29
CA THR A 308 7.32 -16.03 -2.82
C THR A 308 8.36 -16.34 -3.88
N ASP A 309 9.31 -15.44 -4.03
CA ASP A 309 10.45 -15.57 -4.92
C ASP A 309 11.63 -16.29 -4.20
N PRO A 310 12.37 -17.21 -4.87
CA PRO A 310 13.39 -18.02 -4.23
C PRO A 310 14.55 -17.21 -3.62
N GLY A 311 15.15 -17.72 -2.55
CA GLY A 311 16.27 -17.07 -1.84
C GLY A 311 15.87 -15.97 -0.86
N ILE A 312 14.59 -15.57 -0.82
CA ILE A 312 14.09 -14.50 0.05
C ILE A 312 13.40 -15.08 1.30
N LYS A 313 13.60 -14.40 2.43
CA LYS A 313 12.99 -14.70 3.72
C LYS A 313 11.80 -13.78 3.97
N TYR A 314 10.62 -14.34 4.15
CA TYR A 314 9.39 -13.60 4.38
C TYR A 314 8.94 -13.77 5.84
N THR A 315 8.66 -12.67 6.51
CA THR A 315 7.82 -12.66 7.72
C THR A 315 6.58 -11.83 7.44
N VAL A 316 5.41 -12.32 7.83
CA VAL A 316 4.14 -11.64 7.60
C VAL A 316 3.41 -11.48 8.93
N ILE A 317 3.07 -10.25 9.28
CA ILE A 317 2.37 -9.90 10.52
C ILE A 317 0.93 -9.53 10.18
N GLY A 318 -0.03 -10.39 10.49
CA GLY A 318 -1.46 -10.11 10.38
C GLY A 318 -2.09 -9.85 11.75
N THR A 319 -3.16 -9.07 11.82
CA THR A 319 -3.90 -8.85 13.08
C THR A 319 -5.32 -9.39 13.00
N LYS A 320 -5.83 -9.96 14.10
CA LYS A 320 -7.22 -10.41 14.23
C LYS A 320 -8.23 -9.27 14.06
N TYR A 321 -7.79 -8.03 14.25
CA TYR A 321 -8.60 -6.81 14.22
C TYR A 321 -8.43 -6.01 12.91
N ASP A 322 -8.05 -6.67 11.82
CA ASP A 322 -7.93 -6.00 10.52
C ASP A 322 -9.30 -5.77 9.86
N GLU A 323 -9.72 -4.52 9.75
CA GLU A 323 -10.97 -4.10 9.10
C GLU A 323 -10.80 -3.66 7.63
N VAL A 324 -9.56 -3.68 7.12
CA VAL A 324 -9.19 -3.15 5.79
C VAL A 324 -8.74 -4.27 4.85
N VAL A 325 -7.90 -5.21 5.31
CA VAL A 325 -7.54 -6.45 4.63
C VAL A 325 -8.38 -7.57 5.21
N THR A 326 -9.51 -7.87 4.57
CA THR A 326 -10.56 -8.73 5.13
C THR A 326 -10.87 -9.93 4.22
N PRO A 327 -10.90 -11.18 4.73
CA PRO A 327 -10.53 -11.60 6.09
C PRO A 327 -9.01 -11.56 6.31
N TYR A 328 -8.52 -11.08 7.47
CA TYR A 328 -7.09 -10.78 7.71
C TYR A 328 -6.08 -11.85 7.28
N LYS A 329 -6.46 -13.13 7.28
CA LYS A 329 -5.61 -14.24 6.85
C LYS A 329 -5.20 -14.15 5.37
N THR A 330 -5.86 -13.36 4.53
CA THR A 330 -5.42 -13.07 3.15
C THR A 330 -4.09 -12.30 3.10
N THR A 331 -3.63 -11.72 4.21
CA THR A 331 -2.26 -11.17 4.29
C THR A 331 -1.18 -12.25 4.20
N PHE A 332 -1.45 -13.46 4.70
CA PHE A 332 -0.43 -14.51 4.86
C PHE A 332 0.00 -15.12 3.53
N LEU A 333 1.30 -15.40 3.40
CA LEU A 333 1.93 -15.94 2.18
C LEU A 333 2.17 -17.46 2.30
N THR A 334 2.20 -18.15 1.16
CA THR A 334 2.55 -19.56 1.05
C THR A 334 4.02 -19.73 0.65
N ALA A 335 4.79 -20.53 1.38
CA ALA A 335 6.19 -20.76 1.06
C ALA A 335 6.35 -21.58 -0.24
N GLY A 336 6.91 -20.95 -1.27
CA GLY A 336 7.29 -21.57 -2.53
C GLY A 336 8.72 -22.17 -2.48
N PRO A 337 9.15 -22.87 -3.55
CA PRO A 337 10.47 -23.51 -3.59
C PRO A 337 11.61 -22.52 -3.36
N GLY A 338 12.51 -22.85 -2.44
CA GLY A 338 13.70 -22.03 -2.13
C GLY A 338 13.43 -20.75 -1.33
N ALA A 339 12.18 -20.48 -0.93
CA ALA A 339 11.81 -19.38 -0.04
C ALA A 339 11.40 -19.89 1.36
N THR A 340 11.36 -19.01 2.35
CA THR A 340 10.85 -19.33 3.70
C THR A 340 9.82 -18.30 4.15
N VAL A 341 8.66 -18.73 4.65
CA VAL A 341 7.63 -17.84 5.21
C VAL A 341 7.41 -18.11 6.69
N ASN A 342 7.36 -17.03 7.49
CA ASN A 342 6.92 -17.00 8.88
C ASN A 342 5.65 -16.15 8.99
N ASN A 343 4.48 -16.79 9.02
CA ASN A 343 3.18 -16.11 9.18
C ASN A 343 2.83 -15.98 10.67
N VAL A 344 2.69 -14.75 11.15
CA VAL A 344 2.47 -14.39 12.56
C VAL A 344 1.16 -13.62 12.70
N THR A 345 0.18 -14.19 13.40
CA THR A 345 -0.94 -13.38 13.93
C THR A 345 -0.42 -12.61 15.14
N LEU A 346 -0.49 -11.28 15.12
CA LEU A 346 0.07 -10.37 16.12
C LEU A 346 -0.31 -10.75 17.56
N GLN A 347 -1.59 -11.08 17.79
CA GLN A 347 -2.13 -11.44 19.09
C GLN A 347 -1.64 -12.79 19.62
N ASN A 348 -1.06 -13.67 18.81
CA ASN A 348 -0.58 -14.98 19.27
C ASN A 348 0.53 -14.78 20.31
N GLY A 349 0.26 -15.15 21.56
CA GLY A 349 1.17 -14.90 22.69
C GLY A 349 1.16 -13.45 23.21
N CYS A 350 0.22 -12.61 22.78
CA CYS A 350 -0.08 -11.30 23.37
C CYS A 350 -1.49 -10.81 22.98
N GLU A 351 -2.53 -11.41 23.56
CA GLU A 351 -3.93 -11.06 23.28
C GLU A 351 -4.34 -9.65 23.80
N ILE A 352 -3.43 -8.92 24.47
CA ILE A 352 -3.63 -7.51 24.87
C ILE A 352 -3.17 -6.51 23.80
N ASP A 353 -2.49 -6.94 22.74
CA ASP A 353 -2.19 -6.07 21.59
C ASP A 353 -3.43 -6.00 20.69
N LEU A 354 -4.21 -4.92 20.83
CA LEU A 354 -5.46 -4.70 20.10
C LEU A 354 -5.25 -3.92 18.80
N SER A 355 -4.04 -3.91 18.24
CA SER A 355 -3.76 -3.18 17.01
C SER A 355 -4.62 -3.66 15.84
N ASP A 356 -5.20 -2.71 15.11
CA ASP A 356 -5.87 -2.91 13.83
C ASP A 356 -4.92 -2.63 12.65
N HIS A 357 -5.49 -2.49 11.44
CA HIS A 357 -4.74 -2.23 10.21
C HIS A 357 -3.87 -0.96 10.23
N LEU A 358 -4.21 0.05 11.03
CA LEU A 358 -3.44 1.31 11.08
C LEU A 358 -2.50 1.33 12.27
N SER A 359 -3.00 0.99 13.45
CA SER A 359 -2.24 1.04 14.70
C SER A 359 -1.15 -0.04 14.81
N ILE A 360 -1.17 -1.09 13.96
CA ILE A 360 -0.10 -2.10 13.88
C ILE A 360 1.24 -1.50 13.43
N SER A 361 1.24 -0.48 12.58
CA SER A 361 2.43 0.27 12.14
C SER A 361 3.22 0.84 13.33
N VAL A 362 2.51 1.23 14.40
CA VAL A 362 3.04 1.76 15.64
C VAL A 362 3.03 0.75 16.80
N SER A 363 2.73 -0.55 16.58
CA SER A 363 2.75 -1.54 17.68
C SER A 363 4.19 -1.83 18.15
N PRO A 364 4.48 -1.75 19.47
CA PRO A 364 5.76 -2.20 20.03
C PRO A 364 6.05 -3.68 19.74
N ARG A 365 5.00 -4.51 19.64
CA ARG A 365 5.11 -5.93 19.33
C ARG A 365 5.38 -6.18 17.86
N ALA A 366 4.71 -5.47 16.95
CA ALA A 366 5.01 -5.53 15.53
C ALA A 366 6.46 -5.12 15.25
N ILE A 367 6.93 -4.01 15.86
CA ILE A 367 8.33 -3.57 15.79
C ILE A 367 9.29 -4.64 16.35
N GLY A 368 8.91 -5.34 17.43
CA GLY A 368 9.69 -6.48 17.95
C GLY A 368 9.76 -7.67 17.00
N ILE A 369 8.66 -8.01 16.32
CA ILE A 369 8.64 -9.06 15.29
C ILE A 369 9.47 -8.65 14.06
N VAL A 370 9.40 -7.37 13.63
CA VAL A 370 10.25 -6.82 12.56
C VAL A 370 11.74 -6.97 12.93
N LYS A 371 12.14 -6.60 14.15
CA LYS A 371 13.51 -6.79 14.64
C LYS A 371 13.93 -8.27 14.64
N ASN A 372 13.07 -9.17 15.10
CA ASN A 372 13.30 -10.62 15.06
C ASN A 372 13.44 -11.18 13.63
N ALA A 373 12.74 -10.62 12.65
CA ALA A 373 12.84 -11.04 11.24
C ALA A 373 14.12 -10.51 10.55
N LEU A 374 14.57 -9.30 10.91
CA LEU A 374 15.79 -8.67 10.37
C LEU A 374 17.07 -9.27 10.98
N ASP A 375 17.09 -9.50 12.29
CA ASP A 375 18.14 -10.26 12.99
C ASP A 375 17.57 -11.19 14.09
N PRO A 376 17.33 -12.47 13.76
CA PRO A 376 16.87 -13.47 14.74
C PRO A 376 17.88 -13.78 15.85
N LYS A 377 19.16 -13.41 15.72
CA LYS A 377 20.21 -13.68 16.72
C LYS A 377 20.28 -12.58 17.76
N GLY A 378 20.31 -11.31 17.34
CA GLY A 378 20.24 -10.15 18.22
C GLY A 378 18.87 -10.03 18.91
N PHE A 379 17.79 -10.31 18.17
CA PHE A 379 16.41 -10.19 18.65
C PHE A 379 15.69 -11.53 18.62
N PRO A 380 16.00 -12.49 19.53
CA PRO A 380 15.33 -13.79 19.58
C PRO A 380 13.86 -13.63 19.98
N THR A 381 12.99 -14.57 19.59
CA THR A 381 11.52 -14.51 19.80
C THR A 381 11.09 -14.18 21.24
N ARG A 382 11.87 -14.62 22.24
CA ARG A 382 11.65 -14.30 23.67
C ARG A 382 11.82 -12.81 24.06
N SER A 383 12.38 -11.99 23.18
CA SER A 383 12.56 -10.54 23.36
C SER A 383 11.48 -9.70 22.68
N ILE A 384 10.58 -10.34 21.91
CA ILE A 384 9.42 -9.66 21.32
C ILE A 384 8.47 -9.25 22.45
N PRO A 385 8.21 -7.95 22.67
CA PRO A 385 7.42 -7.52 23.81
C PRO A 385 5.96 -7.96 23.67
N CYS A 386 5.32 -8.16 24.82
CA CYS A 386 3.87 -8.10 24.91
C CYS A 386 3.51 -6.79 25.62
N ALA A 387 2.75 -5.94 24.91
CA ALA A 387 2.33 -4.63 25.38
C ALA A 387 0.94 -4.34 24.82
N PHE A 388 0.15 -3.54 25.55
CA PHE A 388 -1.09 -3.01 25.02
C PHE A 388 -0.80 -1.96 23.94
N ASN A 389 -1.56 -2.00 22.86
CA ASN A 389 -1.61 -0.97 21.81
C ASN A 389 -3.07 -0.87 21.36
N ALA A 390 -3.62 0.35 21.27
CA ALA A 390 -5.04 0.57 21.01
C ALA A 390 -5.40 0.55 19.51
N PRO A 391 -6.62 0.14 19.12
CA PRO A 391 -7.11 0.27 17.75
C PRO A 391 -7.06 1.73 17.26
N ILE A 392 -6.86 1.91 15.95
CA ILE A 392 -6.71 3.14 15.14
C ILE A 392 -5.55 4.05 15.55
N THR A 393 -5.29 4.15 16.85
CA THR A 393 -4.48 5.20 17.47
C THR A 393 -3.16 4.69 17.99
N GLY A 394 -3.08 3.49 18.58
CA GLY A 394 -1.89 3.01 19.29
C GLY A 394 -1.58 3.77 20.59
N GLY A 395 -0.42 3.48 21.22
CA GLY A 395 0.04 4.14 22.46
C GLY A 395 1.53 3.93 22.78
#